data_AF-E6SPP9-F1
#
_entry.id   AF-E6SPP9-F1
#
_cell.length_a   1.000
_cell.length_b   1.000
_cell.length_c   1.000
_cell.angle_alpha   90.00
_cell.angle_beta   90.00
_cell.angle_gamma   90.00
#
_symmetry.space_group_name_H-M   'P 1'
#
loop_
_entity.id
_entity.type
_entity.pdbx_description
1 polymer ?
#
loop_
_entity_poly.entity_id
_entity_poly.type
_entity_poly.pdbx_seq_one_letter_code
_entity_poly.pdbx_strand_id
1 'polypeptide(L)'
;MKTSNYASDTSDNAQQICIYEENDCWYADKRSADIIKQAAEKEVVKKRTQRFFGLLTDRVEVDFKAMIEKFNVKICSDKKIILTL
;
A
#
# COMPACT_ATOMS: atom_id res chain seq x y z
N MET A 1 20.73 2.77 -19.58
CA MET A 1 19.48 2.83 -18.81
C MET A 1 19.44 1.61 -17.90
N LYS A 2 19.63 1.77 -16.58
CA LYS A 2 19.57 0.64 -15.64
C LYS A 2 18.11 0.29 -15.38
N THR A 3 17.64 -0.78 -16.03
CA THR A 3 16.39 -1.45 -15.68
C THR A 3 16.61 -2.16 -14.34
N SER A 4 16.11 -1.57 -13.25
CA SER A 4 16.03 -2.26 -11.96
C SER A 4 14.91 -3.28 -12.06
N ASN A 5 15.31 -4.54 -12.23
CA ASN A 5 14.43 -5.70 -12.08
C ASN A 5 14.07 -5.83 -10.60
N TYR A 6 12.90 -5.33 -10.21
CA TYR A 6 12.31 -5.73 -8.94
C TYR A 6 11.87 -7.19 -9.09
N ALA A 7 12.62 -8.07 -8.45
CA ALA A 7 12.31 -9.49 -8.36
C ALA A 7 10.89 -9.67 -7.82
N SER A 8 10.01 -10.22 -8.68
CA SER A 8 8.78 -10.85 -8.24
C SER A 8 9.15 -12.14 -7.51
N ASP A 9 9.47 -12.05 -6.22
CA ASP A 9 9.53 -13.23 -5.36
C ASP A 9 8.11 -13.73 -5.13
N THR A 10 7.69 -14.60 -6.05
CA THR A 10 6.48 -15.40 -5.99
C THR A 10 6.75 -16.68 -5.18
N SER A 11 6.81 -16.58 -3.86
CA SER A 11 6.58 -17.74 -2.98
C SER A 11 6.26 -17.27 -1.56
N ASP A 12 4.98 -17.04 -1.32
CA ASP A 12 4.24 -17.32 -0.08
C ASP A 12 2.84 -16.71 -0.26
N ASN A 13 1.79 -17.44 0.11
CA ASN A 13 0.39 -17.00 -0.01
C ASN A 13 0.04 -15.77 0.87
N ALA A 14 1.02 -15.01 1.34
CA ALA A 14 0.84 -13.79 2.10
C ALA A 14 0.36 -12.66 1.18
N GLN A 15 -0.79 -12.08 1.50
CA GLN A 15 -1.28 -10.89 0.82
C GLN A 15 -0.31 -9.73 1.09
N GLN A 16 0.40 -9.28 0.05
CA GLN A 16 1.31 -8.15 0.14
C GLN A 16 0.55 -6.83 -0.03
N ILE A 17 0.78 -5.89 0.89
CA ILE A 17 0.22 -4.54 0.85
C ILE A 17 1.35 -3.57 0.53
N CYS A 18 1.21 -2.84 -0.58
CA CYS A 18 2.15 -1.79 -0.97
C CYS A 18 1.57 -0.42 -0.64
N ILE A 19 2.31 0.37 0.14
CA ILE A 19 2.00 1.76 0.42
C ILE A 19 3.13 2.66 -0.07
N TYR A 20 2.79 3.88 -0.44
CA TYR A 20 3.76 4.87 -0.92
C TYR A 20 3.40 6.27 -0.41
N GLU A 21 4.41 7.12 -0.30
CA GLU A 21 4.27 8.49 0.17
C GLU A 21 4.06 9.46 -1.01
N GLU A 22 3.07 10.34 -0.91
CA GLU A 22 2.83 11.45 -1.84
C GLU A 22 2.31 12.65 -1.02
N ASN A 23 2.99 13.81 -1.09
CA ASN A 23 2.61 15.03 -0.35
C ASN A 23 2.41 14.81 1.16
N ASP A 24 3.40 14.20 1.83
CA ASP A 24 3.39 13.89 3.27
C ASP A 24 2.24 12.97 3.72
N CYS A 25 1.57 12.31 2.77
CA CYS A 25 0.47 11.39 2.99
C CYS A 25 0.81 10.01 2.43
N TRP A 26 0.35 8.97 3.11
CA TRP A 26 0.59 7.57 2.71
C TRP A 26 -0.64 7.00 2.03
N TYR A 27 -0.40 6.32 0.90
CA TYR A 27 -1.46 5.78 0.07
C TYR A 27 -1.20 4.33 -0.31
N ALA A 28 -2.27 3.53 -0.31
CA ALA A 28 -2.30 2.20 -0.89
C ALA A 28 -2.80 2.27 -2.34
N ASP A 29 -2.17 1.50 -3.22
CA ASP A 29 -2.68 1.29 -4.58
C ASP A 29 -3.98 0.48 -4.58
N LYS A 30 -4.66 0.35 -5.74
CA LYS A 30 -5.97 -0.29 -5.81
C LYS A 30 -5.97 -1.72 -5.25
N ARG A 31 -4.95 -2.52 -5.58
CA ARG A 31 -4.85 -3.92 -5.11
C ARG A 31 -4.64 -3.98 -3.60
N SER A 32 -3.74 -3.17 -3.08
CA SER A 32 -3.44 -3.08 -1.64
C SER A 32 -4.64 -2.53 -0.87
N ALA A 33 -5.37 -1.56 -1.43
CA ALA A 33 -6.60 -1.03 -0.89
C ALA A 33 -7.71 -2.07 -0.81
N ASP A 34 -7.85 -2.93 -1.82
CA ASP A 34 -8.85 -4.01 -1.81
C ASP A 34 -8.51 -5.09 -0.79
N ILE A 35 -7.23 -5.39 -0.58
CA ILE A 35 -6.74 -6.26 0.49
C ILE A 35 -7.07 -5.68 1.87
N ILE A 36 -6.75 -4.39 2.11
CA ILE A 36 -7.07 -3.69 3.37
C ILE A 36 -8.59 -3.72 3.64
N LYS A 37 -9.41 -3.54 2.61
CA LYS A 37 -10.88 -3.64 2.74
C LYS A 37 -11.34 -5.05 3.08
N GLN A 38 -10.76 -6.07 2.43
CA GLN A 38 -11.11 -7.47 2.69
C GLN A 38 -10.71 -7.92 4.09
N ALA A 39 -9.59 -7.41 4.60
CA ALA A 39 -9.14 -7.64 5.97
C ALA A 39 -10.00 -6.92 7.03
N ALA A 40 -11.03 -6.16 6.61
CA ALA A 40 -11.90 -5.36 7.48
C ALA A 40 -11.15 -4.32 8.33
N GLU A 41 -10.00 -3.88 7.85
CA GLU A 41 -9.06 -3.01 8.57
C GLU A 41 -9.46 -1.54 8.46
N LYS A 42 -10.59 -1.17 9.08
CA LYS A 42 -11.09 0.21 9.06
C LYS A 42 -10.17 1.17 9.82
N GLU A 43 -9.43 0.67 10.81
CA GLU A 43 -8.56 1.46 11.68
C GLU A 43 -7.34 2.00 10.93
N VAL A 44 -6.90 1.33 9.86
CA VAL A 44 -5.75 1.76 9.07
C VAL A 44 -6.13 2.68 7.91
N VAL A 45 -7.43 2.89 7.65
CA VAL A 45 -7.91 3.72 6.53
C VAL A 45 -8.25 5.13 7.02
N LYS A 46 -7.51 6.14 6.56
CA LYS A 46 -7.77 7.56 6.89
C LYS A 46 -8.83 8.17 6.00
N LYS A 47 -8.70 7.98 4.68
CA LYS A 47 -9.60 8.59 3.70
C LYS A 47 -9.61 7.80 2.41
N ARG A 48 -10.79 7.62 1.81
CA ARG A 48 -10.89 7.08 0.46
C ARG A 48 -10.75 8.23 -0.53
N THR A 49 -9.66 8.25 -1.29
CA THR A 49 -9.36 9.36 -2.19
C THR A 49 -9.58 8.92 -3.63
N GLN A 50 -10.67 9.42 -4.23
CA GLN A 50 -10.96 9.21 -5.64
C GLN A 50 -10.44 10.44 -6.41
N ARG A 51 -9.29 10.33 -7.09
CA ARG A 51 -8.88 11.39 -8.03
C ARG A 51 -9.66 11.22 -9.32
N PHE A 52 -10.39 12.26 -9.72
CA PHE A 52 -11.04 12.39 -11.03
C PHE A 52 -10.20 13.30 -11.93
N PHE A 53 -9.40 12.68 -12.81
CA PHE A 53 -8.77 13.32 -13.97
C PHE A 53 -8.68 12.28 -15.11
N GLY A 54 -9.82 11.76 -15.56
CA GLY A 54 -9.91 10.81 -16.68
C GLY A 54 -9.40 9.38 -16.44
N LEU A 55 -8.59 9.14 -15.40
CA LEU A 55 -8.16 7.82 -14.94
C LEU A 55 -8.60 7.61 -13.48
N LEU A 56 -9.64 6.78 -13.29
CA LEU A 56 -10.08 6.29 -11.98
C LEU A 56 -8.95 5.47 -11.35
N THR A 57 -8.07 6.13 -10.60
CA THR A 57 -7.09 5.45 -9.75
C THR A 57 -7.67 5.47 -8.34
N ASP A 58 -8.39 4.40 -7.98
CA ASP A 58 -8.85 4.19 -6.61
C ASP A 58 -7.61 4.03 -5.72
N ARG A 59 -7.25 5.08 -4.98
CA ARG A 59 -6.18 5.04 -4.00
C ARG A 59 -6.77 5.31 -2.62
N VAL A 60 -6.24 4.64 -1.61
CA VAL A 60 -6.73 4.78 -0.23
C VAL A 60 -5.64 5.41 0.60
N GLU A 61 -5.94 6.54 1.21
CA GLU A 61 -5.08 7.14 2.21
C GLU A 61 -5.12 6.29 3.48
N VAL A 62 -3.95 5.94 3.99
CA VAL A 62 -3.80 5.04 5.14
C VAL A 62 -3.09 5.74 6.28
N ASP A 63 -3.37 5.32 7.50
CA ASP A 63 -2.56 5.69 8.65
C ASP A 63 -1.28 4.85 8.66
N PHE A 64 -0.17 5.46 8.29
CA PHE A 64 1.13 4.80 8.28
C PHE A 64 1.48 4.15 9.63
N LYS A 65 1.21 4.84 10.75
CA LYS A 65 1.53 4.33 12.08
C LYS A 65 0.71 3.09 12.41
N ALA A 66 -0.59 3.13 12.15
CA ALA A 66 -1.46 1.98 12.38
C ALA A 66 -1.07 0.80 11.47
N MET A 67 -0.63 1.07 10.23
CA MET A 67 -0.17 0.04 9.30
C MET A 67 1.10 -0.68 9.80
N ILE A 68 2.10 0.05 10.28
CA ILE A 68 3.35 -0.58 10.76
C ILE A 68 3.18 -1.28 12.12
N GLU A 69 2.23 -0.85 12.95
CA GLU A 69 1.91 -1.51 14.22
C GLU A 69 1.13 -2.82 13.99
N LYS A 70 0.37 -2.90 12.90
CA LYS A 70 -0.52 -4.03 12.61
C LYS A 70 0.08 -5.08 11.67
N PHE A 71 0.93 -4.66 10.73
CA PHE A 71 1.51 -5.54 9.70
C PHE A 71 3.02 -5.69 9.86
N ASN A 72 3.54 -6.83 9.42
CA ASN A 72 4.98 -7.04 9.35
C ASN A 72 5.57 -6.24 8.17
N VAL A 73 6.56 -5.39 8.47
CA VAL A 73 7.27 -4.58 7.49
C VAL A 73 8.40 -5.40 6.87
N LYS A 74 8.36 -5.64 5.56
CA LYS A 74 9.34 -6.51 4.87
C LYS A 74 10.39 -5.71 4.07
N ILE A 75 9.98 -4.65 3.39
CA ILE A 75 10.88 -3.86 2.53
C ILE A 75 10.52 -2.37 2.63
N CYS A 76 11.52 -1.54 2.97
CA CYS A 76 11.41 -0.09 3.02
C CYS A 76 12.33 0.55 1.99
N SER A 77 11.76 1.37 1.11
CA SER A 77 12.44 2.44 0.39
C SER A 77 11.92 3.77 0.94
N ASP A 78 12.69 4.85 0.82
CA ASP A 78 12.35 6.19 1.34
C ASP A 78 10.92 6.65 1.01
N LYS A 79 10.34 6.18 -0.10
CA LYS A 79 9.00 6.58 -0.56
C LYS A 79 8.00 5.42 -0.72
N LYS A 80 8.40 4.17 -0.43
CA LYS A 80 7.58 2.99 -0.68
C LYS A 80 7.86 1.90 0.34
N ILE A 81 6.80 1.34 0.91
CA ILE A 81 6.88 0.31 1.93
C ILE A 81 6.01 -0.87 1.51
N ILE A 82 6.55 -2.08 1.70
CA ILE A 82 5.87 -3.34 1.45
C ILE A 82 5.63 -4.01 2.80
N LEU A 83 4.35 -4.30 3.06
CA LEU A 83 3.83 -4.92 4.26
C LEU A 83 3.27 -6.30 3.90
N THR A 84 3.34 -7.23 4.84
CA THR A 84 2.74 -8.56 4.73
C THR A 84 1.71 -8.77 5.83
N LEU A 85 0.52 -9.24 5.44
CA LEU A 85 -0.49 -9.83 6.32
C LEU A 85 0.02 -11.14 6.94
#